data_AF-A0A256YYD2-F1
#
_entry.id   AF-A0A256YYD2-F1
#
_cell.length_a   1.000
_cell.length_b   1.000
_cell.length_c   1.000
_cell.angle_alpha   90.00
_cell.angle_beta   90.00
_cell.angle_gamma   90.00
#
_symmetry.space_group_name_H-M   'P 1'
#
loop_
_entity.id
_entity.type
_entity.pdbx_description
1 polymer ?
#
loop_
_entity_poly.entity_id
_entity_poly.type
_entity_poly.pdbx_seq_one_letter_code
_entity_poly.pdbx_strand_id
1 'polypeptide(L)'
;MLRVFVVPTGEILRLGGKLLKNNTGYNLMHLIIGSEGTLGIITEVTLKLYPRMRYSVTLIAPFSSRRDAIRAVPKILRSGANPLAIEYVELEEILKSAEHLNERWPVEEGFSQLVIILTDVSEDSLYAQAEEIERLCKESGSGDLVVAEAREEQDRVLRIRSNLYTTLKPDVCDILDIVVPPSMLAELIDIIEELGAEYGAKLPVYGHAGDGNLHAHIMKVDGHAPEYFEELKRKIYEATVKLGGAISGEHGIGETRIKDLKLALSSKEIELMREIKRIFDPNNILNPGKVVGLA
;
A
#
# COMPACT_ATOMS: atom_id res chain seq x y z
N MET A 1 -7.18 20.29 -2.66
CA MET A 1 -6.08 19.50 -2.05
C MET A 1 -4.83 20.35 -1.93
N LEU A 2 -4.31 20.97 -2.99
CA LEU A 2 -3.37 22.09 -2.85
C LEU A 2 -4.13 23.41 -2.59
N ARG A 3 -3.45 24.43 -2.05
CA ARG A 3 -3.93 25.82 -2.06
C ARG A 3 -2.82 26.81 -2.39
N VAL A 4 -1.60 26.55 -1.93
CA VAL A 4 -0.43 27.40 -2.19
C VAL A 4 0.77 26.53 -2.53
N PHE A 5 1.43 26.88 -3.63
CA PHE A 5 2.56 26.20 -4.21
C PHE A 5 3.60 27.23 -4.64
N VAL A 6 4.85 27.03 -4.24
CA VAL A 6 5.95 27.94 -4.57
C VAL A 6 6.86 27.25 -5.58
N VAL A 7 6.97 27.85 -6.77
CA VAL A 7 7.89 27.39 -7.84
C VAL A 7 9.31 27.91 -7.59
N PRO A 8 10.36 27.37 -8.25
CA PRO A 8 11.76 27.78 -8.03
C PRO A 8 12.03 29.28 -8.16
N THR A 9 11.26 29.99 -8.98
CA THR A 9 11.35 31.45 -9.18
C THR A 9 10.86 32.24 -7.96
N GLY A 10 10.26 31.59 -6.97
CA GLY A 10 9.61 32.21 -5.82
C GLY A 10 8.17 32.64 -6.07
N GLU A 11 7.66 32.49 -7.30
CA GLU A 11 6.25 32.79 -7.61
C GLU A 11 5.31 31.85 -6.86
N ILE A 12 4.18 32.40 -6.44
CA ILE A 12 3.18 31.70 -5.65
C ILE A 12 1.98 31.36 -6.53
N LEU A 13 1.77 30.07 -6.77
CA LEU A 13 0.62 29.55 -7.49
C LEU A 13 -0.46 29.07 -6.53
N ARG A 14 -1.72 29.37 -6.86
CA ARG A 14 -2.91 28.88 -6.14
C ARG A 14 -3.61 27.82 -6.96
N LEU A 15 -3.28 26.56 -6.69
CA LEU A 15 -3.86 25.40 -7.37
C LEU A 15 -4.96 24.78 -6.50
N GLY A 16 -6.13 24.50 -7.07
CA GLY A 16 -7.26 23.92 -6.32
C GLY A 16 -8.04 24.93 -5.46
N GLY A 17 -8.73 24.44 -4.42
CA GLY A 17 -9.53 25.26 -3.52
C GLY A 17 -10.71 24.50 -2.91
N LYS A 18 -11.71 25.24 -2.44
CA LYS A 18 -12.94 24.69 -1.82
C LYS A 18 -14.00 24.27 -2.85
N LEU A 19 -13.82 24.60 -4.12
CA LEU A 19 -14.77 24.25 -5.17
C LEU A 19 -14.77 22.73 -5.38
N LEU A 20 -15.97 22.14 -5.41
CA LEU A 20 -16.13 20.70 -5.70
C LEU A 20 -15.97 20.38 -7.18
N LYS A 21 -16.15 21.36 -8.07
CA LYS A 21 -16.02 21.22 -9.52
C LYS A 21 -15.29 22.43 -10.07
N ASN A 22 -14.28 22.20 -10.91
CA ASN A 22 -13.53 23.23 -11.62
C ASN A 22 -12.86 22.62 -12.85
N ASN A 23 -13.36 22.95 -14.05
CA ASN A 23 -12.83 22.49 -15.34
C ASN A 23 -12.31 23.66 -16.18
N THR A 24 -11.81 24.73 -15.55
CA THR A 24 -11.25 25.89 -16.25
C THR A 24 -9.79 25.64 -16.61
N GLY A 25 -9.55 24.81 -17.62
CA GLY A 25 -8.23 24.46 -18.12
C GLY A 25 -7.65 23.17 -17.53
N TYR A 26 -6.34 22.99 -17.63
CA TYR A 26 -5.65 21.78 -17.16
C TYR A 26 -5.57 21.69 -15.63
N ASN A 27 -5.59 20.46 -15.12
CA ASN A 27 -5.50 20.22 -13.69
C ASN A 27 -4.03 20.15 -13.22
N LEU A 28 -3.41 21.32 -13.07
CA LEU A 28 -2.03 21.43 -12.58
C LEU A 28 -1.86 20.88 -11.16
N MET A 29 -2.93 20.81 -10.35
CA MET A 29 -2.84 20.24 -8.99
C MET A 29 -2.44 18.76 -9.04
N HIS A 30 -2.97 17.97 -9.97
CA HIS A 30 -2.58 16.55 -10.10
C HIS A 30 -1.16 16.37 -10.65
N LEU A 31 -0.58 17.39 -11.28
CA LEU A 31 0.83 17.34 -11.66
C LEU A 31 1.75 17.51 -10.45
N ILE A 32 1.29 18.23 -9.42
CA ILE A 32 2.08 18.50 -8.20
C ILE A 32 1.95 17.38 -7.17
N ILE A 33 0.76 16.78 -7.04
CA ILE A 33 0.53 15.64 -6.12
C ILE A 33 1.37 14.45 -6.60
N GLY A 34 2.25 13.94 -5.74
CA GLY A 34 3.19 12.87 -6.09
C GLY A 34 4.50 13.37 -6.73
N SER A 35 4.72 14.68 -6.87
CA SER A 35 5.97 15.22 -7.44
C SER A 35 7.19 15.11 -6.52
N GLU A 36 7.03 14.68 -5.27
CA GLU A 36 8.10 14.50 -4.28
C GLU A 36 9.01 15.74 -4.12
N GLY A 37 8.43 16.94 -4.23
CA GLY A 37 9.15 18.21 -4.09
C GLY A 37 10.06 18.57 -5.27
N THR A 38 10.00 17.82 -6.37
CA THR A 38 10.83 18.09 -7.56
C THR A 38 10.27 19.22 -8.43
N LEU A 39 8.99 19.59 -8.29
CA LEU A 39 8.36 20.65 -9.09
C LEU A 39 8.14 21.96 -8.34
N GLY A 40 8.19 21.93 -7.01
CA GLY A 40 7.95 23.09 -6.14
C GLY A 40 7.68 22.68 -4.70
N ILE A 41 7.37 23.67 -3.86
CA ILE A 41 7.13 23.48 -2.43
C ILE A 41 5.66 23.72 -2.13
N ILE A 42 5.00 22.72 -1.53
CA ILE A 42 3.62 22.82 -1.06
C ILE A 42 3.62 23.49 0.31
N THR A 43 2.93 24.62 0.44
CA THR A 43 2.90 25.39 1.71
C THR A 43 1.52 25.45 2.35
N GLU A 44 0.46 25.26 1.58
CA GLU A 44 -0.91 25.16 2.10
C GLU A 44 -1.71 24.09 1.34
N VAL A 45 -2.53 23.34 2.08
CA VAL A 45 -3.43 22.32 1.54
C VAL A 45 -4.88 22.59 1.95
N THR A 46 -5.82 22.21 1.10
CA THR A 46 -7.26 22.21 1.39
C THR A 46 -7.81 20.80 1.20
N LEU A 47 -8.19 20.14 2.29
CA LEU A 47 -8.65 18.76 2.30
C LEU A 47 -10.17 18.67 2.37
N LYS A 48 -10.75 17.68 1.70
CA LYS A 48 -12.16 17.32 1.84
C LYS A 48 -12.30 16.48 3.11
N LEU A 49 -13.27 16.83 3.96
CA LEU A 49 -13.61 16.07 5.15
C LEU A 49 -14.88 15.25 4.89
N TYR A 50 -14.98 14.12 5.59
CA TYR A 50 -16.17 13.29 5.61
C TYR A 50 -16.81 13.37 7.01
N PRO A 51 -18.14 13.19 7.12
CA PRO A 51 -18.79 13.02 8.42
C PRO A 51 -18.14 11.89 9.20
N ARG A 52 -18.07 12.04 10.53
CA ARG A 52 -17.60 10.98 11.41
C ARG A 52 -18.60 9.83 11.41
N MET A 53 -18.13 8.62 11.08
CA MET A 53 -18.93 7.39 11.21
C MET A 53 -19.24 7.12 12.68
N ARG A 54 -20.43 6.57 12.96
CA ARG A 54 -20.92 6.36 14.32
C ARG A 54 -20.51 5.01 14.90
N TYR A 55 -20.48 4.00 14.04
CA TYR A 55 -20.20 2.62 14.41
C TYR A 55 -18.98 2.12 13.64
N SER A 56 -18.17 1.29 14.29
CA SER A 56 -17.03 0.62 13.68
C SER A 56 -16.83 -0.76 14.28
N VAL A 57 -16.40 -1.71 13.46
CA VAL A 57 -16.01 -3.05 13.89
C VAL A 57 -14.80 -3.50 13.07
N THR A 58 -13.91 -4.27 13.69
CA THR A 58 -12.79 -4.90 12.99
C THR A 58 -12.98 -6.41 13.00
N LEU A 59 -12.97 -7.02 11.82
CA LEU A 59 -13.02 -8.46 11.62
C LEU A 59 -11.61 -8.98 11.34
N ILE A 60 -11.25 -10.12 11.91
CA ILE A 60 -9.99 -10.82 11.63
C ILE A 60 -10.33 -12.22 11.16
N ALA A 61 -10.04 -12.50 9.89
CA ALA A 61 -10.32 -13.79 9.26
C ALA A 61 -9.01 -14.58 9.08
N PRO A 62 -8.81 -15.71 9.80
CA PRO A 62 -7.65 -16.56 9.62
C PRO A 62 -7.79 -17.49 8.42
N PHE A 63 -6.69 -17.73 7.70
CA PHE A 63 -6.60 -18.62 6.55
C PHE A 63 -5.35 -19.49 6.63
N SER A 64 -5.45 -20.76 6.21
CA SER A 64 -4.33 -21.70 6.19
C SER A 64 -3.34 -21.46 5.04
N SER A 65 -3.67 -20.63 4.05
CA SER A 65 -2.80 -20.31 2.92
C SER A 65 -2.89 -18.83 2.54
N ARG A 66 -1.79 -18.29 1.98
CA ARG A 66 -1.75 -16.91 1.43
C ARG A 66 -2.82 -16.71 0.36
N ARG A 67 -2.91 -17.70 -0.53
CA ARG A 67 -3.76 -17.66 -1.73
C ARG A 67 -5.24 -17.58 -1.39
N ASP A 68 -5.69 -18.33 -0.39
CA ASP A 68 -7.10 -18.35 0.04
C ASP A 68 -7.52 -17.02 0.65
N ALA A 69 -6.67 -16.44 1.52
CA ALA A 69 -6.89 -15.11 2.08
C ALA A 69 -7.06 -14.07 0.97
N ILE A 70 -6.10 -14.03 0.05
CA ILE A 70 -6.09 -13.03 -1.02
C ILE A 70 -7.25 -13.21 -2.01
N ARG A 71 -7.68 -14.44 -2.28
CA ARG A 71 -8.85 -14.71 -3.15
C ARG A 71 -10.17 -14.24 -2.56
N ALA A 72 -10.26 -14.07 -1.24
CA ALA A 72 -11.45 -13.50 -0.61
C ALA A 72 -11.61 -12.00 -0.94
N VAL A 73 -10.51 -11.27 -1.14
CA VAL A 73 -10.51 -9.81 -1.27
C VAL A 73 -11.35 -9.32 -2.46
N PRO A 74 -11.17 -9.81 -3.70
CA PRO A 74 -12.01 -9.38 -4.81
C PRO A 74 -13.47 -9.80 -4.67
N LYS A 75 -13.78 -10.87 -3.92
CA LYS A 75 -15.17 -11.26 -3.64
C LYS A 75 -15.83 -10.26 -2.70
N ILE A 76 -15.14 -9.87 -1.63
CA ILE A 76 -15.58 -8.83 -0.69
C ILE A 76 -15.86 -7.52 -1.44
N LEU A 77 -14.90 -7.05 -2.24
CA LEU A 77 -15.05 -5.79 -3.00
C LEU A 77 -16.21 -5.82 -4.01
N ARG A 78 -16.57 -6.99 -4.55
CA ARG A 78 -17.69 -7.14 -5.50
C ARG A 78 -19.05 -7.39 -4.84
N SER A 79 -19.08 -7.68 -3.55
CA SER A 79 -20.32 -7.97 -2.81
C SER A 79 -21.23 -6.75 -2.63
N GLY A 80 -20.66 -5.55 -2.76
CA GLY A 80 -21.33 -4.30 -2.42
C GLY A 80 -21.06 -3.84 -0.97
N ALA A 81 -20.39 -4.66 -0.15
CA ALA A 81 -19.81 -4.19 1.10
C ALA A 81 -18.75 -3.12 0.83
N ASN A 82 -18.65 -2.13 1.72
CA ASN A 82 -17.74 -1.00 1.57
C ASN A 82 -16.82 -0.86 2.79
N PRO A 83 -15.86 -1.80 2.95
CA PRO A 83 -14.90 -1.73 4.05
C PRO A 83 -14.05 -0.46 3.98
N LEU A 84 -13.71 0.07 5.15
CA LEU A 84 -12.78 1.18 5.29
C LEU A 84 -11.35 0.75 4.95
N ALA A 85 -10.99 -0.49 5.31
CA ALA A 85 -9.71 -1.09 5.01
C ALA A 85 -9.83 -2.61 4.92
N ILE A 86 -9.02 -3.23 4.07
CA ILE A 86 -8.76 -4.67 4.04
C ILE A 86 -7.24 -4.83 4.04
N GLU A 87 -6.69 -5.28 5.14
CA GLU A 87 -5.27 -5.54 5.32
C GLU A 87 -4.99 -7.04 5.22
N TYR A 88 -3.88 -7.41 4.60
CA TYR A 88 -3.33 -8.76 4.63
C TYR A 88 -2.11 -8.80 5.53
N VAL A 89 -2.03 -9.79 6.40
CA VAL A 89 -0.88 -10.06 7.28
C VAL A 89 -0.58 -11.54 7.39
N GLU A 90 0.67 -11.87 7.71
CA GLU A 90 1.10 -13.22 8.04
C GLU A 90 1.21 -13.40 9.56
N LEU A 91 0.84 -14.60 10.04
CA LEU A 91 0.70 -14.88 11.47
C LEU A 91 2.04 -14.71 12.20
N GLU A 92 3.14 -15.20 11.63
CA GLU A 92 4.45 -15.13 12.27
C GLU A 92 4.87 -13.66 12.51
N GLU A 93 4.73 -12.81 11.49
CA GLU A 93 5.12 -11.42 11.54
C GLU A 93 4.23 -10.58 12.46
N ILE A 94 2.90 -10.82 12.45
CA ILE A 94 1.97 -10.07 13.31
C ILE A 94 2.14 -10.45 14.80
N LEU A 95 2.45 -11.72 15.10
CA LEU A 95 2.75 -12.16 16.47
C LEU A 95 4.04 -11.53 17.01
N LYS A 96 5.09 -11.44 16.19
CA LYS A 96 6.32 -10.70 16.57
C LYS A 96 6.04 -9.23 16.86
N SER A 97 5.17 -8.59 16.07
CA SER A 97 4.73 -7.21 16.32
C SER A 97 3.98 -7.08 17.65
N ALA A 98 3.11 -8.03 17.98
CA ALA A 98 2.38 -8.03 19.24
C ALA A 98 3.34 -8.18 20.44
N GLU A 99 4.28 -9.14 20.37
CA GLU A 99 5.29 -9.35 21.40
C GLU A 99 6.16 -8.11 21.61
N HIS A 100 6.62 -7.47 20.53
CA HIS A 100 7.41 -6.24 20.59
C HIS A 100 6.70 -5.11 21.37
N LEU A 101 5.37 -5.03 21.26
CA LEU A 101 4.56 -4.04 21.95
C LEU A 101 4.11 -4.46 23.36
N ASN A 102 4.46 -5.67 23.81
CA ASN A 102 3.89 -6.30 25.02
C ASN A 102 2.35 -6.38 24.97
N GLU A 103 1.80 -6.61 23.78
CA GLU A 103 0.37 -6.77 23.53
C GLU A 103 0.08 -8.21 23.10
N ARG A 104 -1.21 -8.55 22.94
CA ARG A 104 -1.64 -9.85 22.41
C ARG A 104 -2.40 -9.64 21.11
N TRP A 105 -2.04 -10.43 20.11
CA TRP A 105 -2.83 -10.57 18.90
C TRP A 105 -4.01 -11.52 19.18
N PRO A 106 -5.24 -11.21 18.74
CA PRO A 106 -6.42 -11.98 19.15
C PRO A 106 -6.62 -13.30 18.39
N VAL A 107 -5.85 -13.57 17.33
CA VAL A 107 -6.01 -14.77 16.48
C VAL A 107 -4.67 -15.50 16.33
N GLU A 108 -4.53 -16.66 16.96
CA GLU A 108 -3.28 -17.46 16.94
C GLU A 108 -3.32 -18.62 15.92
N GLU A 109 -4.37 -18.69 15.12
CA GLU A 109 -4.59 -19.75 14.13
C GLU A 109 -4.37 -19.27 12.68
N GLY A 110 -4.17 -20.24 11.78
CA GLY A 110 -3.92 -20.01 10.36
C GLY A 110 -2.45 -19.70 10.04
N PHE A 111 -2.18 -19.44 8.76
CA PHE A 111 -0.89 -18.96 8.27
C PHE A 111 -0.94 -17.47 7.95
N SER A 112 -2.05 -17.01 7.38
CA SER A 112 -2.28 -15.60 7.01
C SER A 112 -3.66 -15.14 7.45
N GLN A 113 -3.85 -13.83 7.52
CA GLN A 113 -5.10 -13.25 8.01
C GLN A 113 -5.49 -12.04 7.17
N LEU A 114 -6.80 -11.85 7.00
CA LEU A 114 -7.35 -10.56 6.58
C LEU A 114 -7.83 -9.80 7.81
N VAL A 115 -7.41 -8.54 7.96
CA VAL A 115 -7.95 -7.59 8.94
C VAL A 115 -8.83 -6.60 8.19
N ILE A 116 -10.13 -6.65 8.46
CA ILE A 116 -11.15 -5.90 7.71
C ILE A 116 -11.81 -4.91 8.66
N ILE A 117 -11.68 -3.63 8.36
CA ILE A 117 -12.24 -2.56 9.18
C ILE A 117 -13.51 -2.06 8.51
N LEU A 118 -14.62 -2.09 9.21
CA LEU A 118 -15.91 -1.57 8.76
C LEU A 118 -16.28 -0.34 9.57
N THR A 119 -16.92 0.63 8.90
CA THR A 119 -17.48 1.81 9.57
C THR A 119 -18.78 2.22 8.90
N ASP A 120 -19.78 2.61 9.68
CA ASP A 120 -21.08 3.04 9.15
C ASP A 120 -21.74 4.08 10.07
N VAL A 121 -22.74 4.78 9.54
CA VAL A 121 -23.63 5.66 10.30
C VAL A 121 -24.79 4.91 10.94
N SER A 122 -25.09 3.70 10.46
CA SER A 122 -26.15 2.78 10.92
C SER A 122 -25.54 1.46 11.40
N GLU A 123 -25.90 1.04 12.62
CA GLU A 123 -25.44 -0.20 13.24
C GLU A 123 -25.95 -1.44 12.47
N ASP A 124 -27.22 -1.47 12.09
CA ASP A 124 -27.80 -2.56 11.30
C ASP A 124 -27.08 -2.74 9.94
N SER A 125 -26.70 -1.62 9.30
CA SER A 125 -25.95 -1.64 8.02
C SER A 125 -24.53 -2.17 8.22
N LEU A 126 -23.90 -1.82 9.35
CA LEU A 126 -22.57 -2.29 9.70
C LEU A 126 -22.58 -3.82 9.90
N TYR A 127 -23.52 -4.33 10.68
CA TYR A 127 -23.63 -5.77 10.95
C TYR A 127 -24.02 -6.58 9.72
N ALA A 128 -24.93 -6.09 8.89
CA ALA A 128 -25.26 -6.76 7.62
C ALA A 128 -24.04 -6.89 6.69
N GLN A 129 -23.19 -5.86 6.63
CA GLN A 129 -21.92 -5.92 5.89
C GLN A 129 -20.93 -6.90 6.53
N ALA A 130 -20.85 -6.94 7.86
CA ALA A 130 -19.97 -7.85 8.59
C ALA A 130 -20.35 -9.33 8.34
N GLU A 131 -21.64 -9.65 8.40
CA GLU A 131 -22.16 -11.00 8.13
C GLU A 131 -21.89 -11.46 6.69
N GLU A 132 -22.09 -10.56 5.72
CA GLU A 132 -21.80 -10.88 4.31
C GLU A 132 -20.30 -11.11 4.07
N ILE A 133 -19.45 -10.30 4.71
CA ILE A 133 -17.99 -10.49 4.63
C ILE A 133 -17.56 -11.80 5.29
N GLU A 134 -18.12 -12.12 6.47
CA GLU A 134 -17.86 -13.40 7.14
C GLU A 134 -18.21 -14.58 6.24
N ARG A 135 -19.40 -14.56 5.62
CA ARG A 135 -19.83 -15.59 4.68
C ARG A 135 -18.84 -15.76 3.52
N LEU A 136 -18.39 -14.66 2.91
CA LEU A 136 -17.45 -14.68 1.78
C LEU A 136 -16.04 -15.15 2.17
N CYS A 137 -15.58 -14.80 3.38
CA CYS A 137 -14.33 -15.31 3.95
C CYS A 137 -14.42 -16.83 4.15
N LYS A 138 -15.51 -17.32 4.75
CA LYS A 138 -15.75 -18.75 4.97
C LYS A 138 -15.83 -19.53 3.65
N GLU A 139 -16.53 -19.01 2.65
CA GLU A 139 -16.56 -19.58 1.28
C GLU A 139 -15.20 -19.57 0.58
N SER A 140 -14.25 -18.78 1.09
CA SER A 140 -12.88 -18.73 0.60
C SER A 140 -11.92 -19.53 1.47
N GLY A 141 -12.43 -20.31 2.44
CA GLY A 141 -11.63 -21.20 3.27
C GLY A 141 -11.07 -20.58 4.55
N SER A 142 -11.66 -19.47 5.05
CA SER A 142 -11.29 -18.95 6.36
C SER A 142 -11.73 -19.89 7.48
N GLY A 143 -11.02 -19.84 8.61
CA GLY A 143 -11.51 -20.31 9.90
C GLY A 143 -12.60 -19.40 10.46
N ASP A 144 -12.90 -19.55 11.75
CA ASP A 144 -13.81 -18.66 12.45
C ASP A 144 -13.22 -17.26 12.60
N LEU A 145 -14.03 -16.25 12.28
CA LEU A 145 -13.62 -14.85 12.36
C LEU A 145 -13.66 -14.39 13.81
N VAL A 146 -12.67 -13.57 14.18
CA VAL A 146 -12.71 -12.82 15.43
C VAL A 146 -13.23 -11.41 15.15
N VAL A 147 -14.17 -10.97 15.99
CA VAL A 147 -14.80 -9.65 15.92
C VAL A 147 -14.30 -8.80 17.07
N ALA A 148 -13.61 -7.69 16.75
CA ALA A 148 -13.21 -6.68 17.71
C ALA A 148 -14.21 -5.51 17.64
N GLU A 149 -15.13 -5.43 18.60
CA GLU A 149 -16.14 -4.39 18.71
C GLU A 149 -15.71 -3.27 19.66
N ALA A 150 -15.06 -3.62 20.77
CA ALA A 150 -14.63 -2.62 21.74
C ALA A 150 -13.54 -1.72 21.13
N ARG A 151 -13.61 -0.41 21.43
CA ARG A 151 -12.70 0.57 20.85
C ARG A 151 -11.24 0.23 21.17
N GLU A 152 -10.97 -0.21 22.38
CA GLU A 152 -9.66 -0.61 22.85
C GLU A 152 -9.11 -1.84 22.10
N GLU A 153 -9.97 -2.77 21.70
CA GLU A 153 -9.60 -3.95 20.91
C GLU A 153 -9.27 -3.56 19.46
N GLN A 154 -10.13 -2.73 18.84
CA GLN A 154 -9.88 -2.20 17.50
C GLN A 154 -8.57 -1.41 17.44
N ASP A 155 -8.35 -0.51 18.41
CA ASP A 155 -7.13 0.29 18.49
C ASP A 155 -5.90 -0.59 18.75
N ARG A 156 -6.02 -1.69 19.51
CA ARG A 156 -4.93 -2.67 19.73
C ARG A 156 -4.55 -3.39 18.45
N VAL A 157 -5.54 -3.93 17.72
CA VAL A 157 -5.33 -4.60 16.44
C VAL A 157 -4.61 -3.66 15.47
N LEU A 158 -5.09 -2.42 15.35
CA LEU A 158 -4.47 -1.43 14.48
C LEU A 158 -3.03 -1.09 14.90
N ARG A 159 -2.78 -0.87 16.21
CA ARG A 159 -1.42 -0.60 16.72
C ARG A 159 -0.44 -1.73 16.38
N ILE A 160 -0.84 -2.98 16.59
CA ILE A 160 -0.01 -4.15 16.28
C ILE A 160 0.26 -4.22 14.77
N ARG A 161 -0.78 -4.08 13.93
CA ARG A 161 -0.65 -4.06 12.46
C ARG A 161 0.29 -2.95 11.98
N SER A 162 0.21 -1.75 12.57
CA SER A 162 1.02 -0.58 12.17
C SER A 162 2.50 -0.69 12.58
N ASN A 163 2.85 -1.53 13.57
CA ASN A 163 4.23 -1.69 14.03
C ASN A 163 4.96 -2.89 13.41
N LEU A 164 4.32 -3.60 12.48
CA LEU A 164 4.86 -4.81 11.85
C LEU A 164 6.23 -4.54 11.18
N TYR A 165 6.39 -3.40 10.50
CA TYR A 165 7.67 -3.05 9.90
C TYR A 165 8.81 -2.88 10.93
N THR A 166 8.51 -2.35 12.11
CA THR A 166 9.51 -2.07 13.16
C THR A 166 10.24 -3.35 13.58
N THR A 167 9.53 -4.49 13.62
CA THR A 167 10.11 -5.78 14.00
C THR A 167 10.88 -6.46 12.87
N LEU A 168 10.55 -6.16 11.61
CA LEU A 168 11.24 -6.72 10.45
C LEU A 168 12.47 -5.92 10.02
N LYS A 169 12.47 -4.61 10.23
CA LYS A 169 13.51 -3.68 9.78
C LYS A 169 14.95 -4.14 10.03
N PRO A 170 15.33 -4.75 11.17
CA PRO A 170 16.70 -5.21 11.40
C PRO A 170 17.18 -6.21 10.33
N ASP A 171 16.27 -7.08 9.89
CA ASP A 171 16.56 -8.23 9.03
C ASP A 171 16.16 -8.00 7.56
N VAL A 172 15.51 -6.89 7.24
CA VAL A 172 15.08 -6.55 5.87
C VAL A 172 16.22 -5.91 5.07
N CYS A 173 16.42 -6.40 3.85
CA CYS A 173 17.29 -5.80 2.85
C CYS A 173 16.58 -4.71 2.05
N ASP A 174 15.38 -5.01 1.52
CA ASP A 174 14.51 -4.04 0.83
C ASP A 174 13.03 -4.41 1.01
N ILE A 175 12.16 -3.41 0.86
CA ILE A 175 10.71 -3.55 0.90
C ILE A 175 10.17 -3.18 -0.47
N LEU A 176 9.62 -4.16 -1.16
CA LEU A 176 9.00 -3.95 -2.45
C LEU A 176 7.54 -3.57 -2.23
N ASP A 177 7.28 -2.27 -2.33
CA ASP A 177 5.94 -1.65 -2.25
C ASP A 177 5.21 -1.80 -3.60
N ILE A 178 4.73 -3.00 -3.90
CA ILE A 178 4.14 -3.33 -5.20
C ILE A 178 2.62 -3.22 -5.15
N VAL A 179 2.02 -2.77 -6.24
CA VAL A 179 0.56 -2.67 -6.37
C VAL A 179 0.11 -3.28 -7.68
N VAL A 180 -0.99 -4.02 -7.66
CA VAL A 180 -1.66 -4.61 -8.83
C VAL A 180 -3.16 -4.36 -8.74
N PRO A 181 -3.93 -4.48 -9.83
CA PRO A 181 -5.39 -4.54 -9.71
C PRO A 181 -5.79 -5.63 -8.69
N PRO A 182 -6.75 -5.40 -7.78
CA PRO A 182 -7.08 -6.38 -6.74
C PRO A 182 -7.41 -7.78 -7.26
N SER A 183 -7.95 -7.89 -8.49
CA SER A 183 -8.20 -9.17 -9.16
C SER A 183 -6.96 -9.99 -9.49
N MET A 184 -5.77 -9.38 -9.48
CA MET A 184 -4.48 -10.01 -9.82
C MET A 184 -3.62 -10.31 -8.58
N LEU A 185 -4.11 -10.02 -7.37
CA LEU A 185 -3.33 -10.24 -6.15
C LEU A 185 -2.98 -11.72 -5.93
N ALA A 186 -3.89 -12.63 -6.29
CA ALA A 186 -3.66 -14.07 -6.11
C ALA A 186 -2.51 -14.55 -7.00
N GLU A 187 -2.51 -14.14 -8.27
CA GLU A 187 -1.45 -14.40 -9.22
C GLU A 187 -0.12 -13.79 -8.78
N LEU A 188 -0.13 -12.57 -8.22
CA LEU A 188 1.08 -11.95 -7.69
C LEU A 188 1.66 -12.74 -6.51
N ILE A 189 0.83 -13.18 -5.57
CA ILE A 189 1.26 -13.99 -4.43
C ILE A 189 1.82 -15.34 -4.88
N ASP A 190 1.17 -16.01 -5.84
CA ASP A 190 1.67 -17.27 -6.40
C ASP A 190 3.09 -17.08 -6.97
N ILE A 191 3.32 -16.02 -7.74
CA ILE A 191 4.63 -15.71 -8.32
C ILE A 191 5.67 -15.40 -7.23
N ILE A 192 5.29 -14.65 -6.19
CA ILE A 192 6.20 -14.36 -5.06
C ILE A 192 6.58 -15.65 -4.32
N GLU A 193 5.64 -16.57 -4.14
CA GLU A 193 5.89 -17.87 -3.50
C GLU A 193 6.80 -18.75 -4.37
N GLU A 194 6.54 -18.83 -5.68
CA GLU A 194 7.39 -19.53 -6.65
C GLU A 194 8.82 -18.98 -6.67
N LEU A 195 8.98 -17.65 -6.71
CA LEU A 195 10.29 -17.00 -6.66
C LEU A 195 10.97 -17.22 -5.29
N GLY A 196 10.23 -17.16 -4.19
CA GLY A 196 10.74 -17.49 -2.87
C GLY A 196 11.32 -18.90 -2.82
N ALA A 197 10.62 -19.88 -3.41
CA ALA A 197 11.08 -21.26 -3.52
C ALA A 197 12.29 -21.42 -4.47
N GLU A 198 12.27 -20.79 -5.65
CA GLU A 198 13.34 -20.82 -6.64
C GLU A 198 14.68 -20.36 -6.06
N TYR A 199 14.66 -19.26 -5.29
CA TYR A 199 15.86 -18.65 -4.72
C TYR A 199 16.16 -19.10 -3.28
N GLY A 200 15.32 -19.95 -2.68
CA GLY A 200 15.42 -20.32 -1.26
C GLY A 200 15.29 -19.10 -0.32
N ALA A 201 14.53 -18.09 -0.72
CA ALA A 201 14.37 -16.82 -0.03
C ALA A 201 13.09 -16.81 0.83
N LYS A 202 13.22 -16.41 2.10
CA LYS A 202 12.04 -16.04 2.90
C LYS A 202 11.56 -14.67 2.44
N LEU A 203 10.30 -14.59 1.98
CA LEU A 203 9.66 -13.34 1.55
C LEU A 203 8.39 -13.09 2.38
N PRO A 204 8.50 -12.48 3.57
CA PRO A 204 7.33 -12.02 4.32
C PRO A 204 6.53 -11.00 3.52
N VAL A 205 5.21 -11.15 3.53
CA VAL A 205 4.30 -10.24 2.83
C VAL A 205 3.22 -9.74 3.79
N TYR A 206 2.97 -8.43 3.76
CA TYR A 206 1.78 -7.82 4.34
C TYR A 206 1.38 -6.62 3.48
N GLY A 207 0.17 -6.09 3.61
CA GLY A 207 -0.17 -4.84 2.93
C GLY A 207 -1.65 -4.53 2.85
N HIS A 208 -1.94 -3.44 2.14
CA HIS A 208 -3.28 -2.92 1.87
C HIS A 208 -3.95 -3.71 0.75
N ALA A 209 -4.38 -4.94 1.07
CA ALA A 209 -4.99 -5.85 0.12
C ALA A 209 -6.24 -5.28 -0.55
N GLY A 210 -7.03 -4.45 0.15
CA GLY A 210 -8.23 -3.81 -0.42
C GLY A 210 -7.96 -2.97 -1.66
N ASP A 211 -6.77 -2.38 -1.73
CA ASP A 211 -6.37 -1.47 -2.81
C ASP A 211 -5.40 -2.15 -3.79
N GLY A 212 -5.11 -3.44 -3.57
CA GLY A 212 -4.20 -4.21 -4.41
C GLY A 212 -2.71 -4.02 -4.10
N ASN A 213 -2.37 -3.41 -2.96
CA ASN A 213 -1.00 -3.06 -2.58
C ASN A 213 -0.43 -4.03 -1.53
N LEU A 214 0.72 -4.62 -1.85
CA LEU A 214 1.44 -5.55 -0.97
C LEU A 214 2.90 -5.10 -0.81
N HIS A 215 3.44 -5.35 0.37
CA HIS A 215 4.84 -5.14 0.71
C HIS A 215 5.55 -6.49 0.80
N ALA A 216 6.29 -6.85 -0.24
CA ALA A 216 7.13 -8.04 -0.24
C ALA A 216 8.52 -7.69 0.31
N HIS A 217 8.95 -8.38 1.37
CA HIS A 217 10.20 -8.09 2.05
C HIS A 217 11.29 -9.06 1.58
N ILE A 218 12.36 -8.53 1.00
CA ILE A 218 13.56 -9.34 0.75
C ILE A 218 14.42 -9.28 2.01
N MET A 219 14.61 -10.43 2.65
CA MET A 219 15.34 -10.54 3.91
C MET A 219 16.86 -10.64 3.67
N LYS A 220 17.64 -10.21 4.66
CA LYS A 220 19.09 -10.42 4.72
C LYS A 220 19.39 -11.90 4.99
N VAL A 221 20.54 -12.34 4.51
CA VAL A 221 21.14 -13.64 4.85
C VAL A 221 22.45 -13.34 5.58
N ASP A 222 22.61 -13.88 6.79
CA ASP A 222 23.78 -13.64 7.66
C ASP A 222 24.10 -12.14 7.88
N GLY A 223 23.07 -11.29 7.93
CA GLY A 223 23.20 -9.85 8.15
C GLY A 223 23.54 -9.02 6.89
N HIS A 224 23.63 -9.66 5.72
CA HIS A 224 23.96 -9.01 4.46
C HIS A 224 22.86 -9.17 3.41
N ALA A 225 22.88 -8.31 2.37
CA ALA A 225 22.04 -8.50 1.21
C ALA A 225 22.41 -9.83 0.52
N PRO A 226 21.44 -10.70 0.20
CA PRO A 226 21.74 -11.95 -0.50
C PRO A 226 22.27 -11.68 -1.92
N GLU A 227 23.07 -12.58 -2.48
CA GLU A 227 23.65 -12.42 -3.82
C GLU A 227 22.57 -12.28 -4.92
N TYR A 228 21.44 -12.96 -4.74
CA TYR A 228 20.29 -12.91 -5.65
C TYR A 228 19.40 -11.66 -5.48
N PHE A 229 19.73 -10.74 -4.55
CA PHE A 229 18.88 -9.61 -4.16
C PHE A 229 18.36 -8.80 -5.35
N GLU A 230 19.26 -8.30 -6.20
CA GLU A 230 18.92 -7.43 -7.33
C GLU A 230 18.13 -8.18 -8.41
N GLU A 231 18.46 -9.45 -8.64
CA GLU A 231 17.74 -10.27 -9.62
C GLU A 231 16.33 -10.61 -9.16
N LEU A 232 16.17 -11.02 -7.90
CA LEU A 232 14.88 -11.32 -7.30
C LEU A 232 13.96 -10.09 -7.27
N LYS A 233 14.50 -8.93 -6.85
CA LYS A 233 13.80 -7.65 -6.90
C LYS A 233 13.29 -7.34 -8.31
N ARG A 234 14.17 -7.46 -9.32
CA ARG A 234 13.81 -7.22 -10.72
C ARG A 234 12.71 -8.17 -11.20
N LYS A 235 12.81 -9.47 -10.91
CA LYS A 235 11.79 -10.47 -11.29
C LYS A 235 10.42 -10.15 -10.66
N ILE A 236 10.38 -9.75 -9.39
CA ILE A 236 9.13 -9.36 -8.71
C ILE A 236 8.52 -8.11 -9.37
N TYR A 237 9.34 -7.09 -9.68
CA TYR A 237 8.87 -5.90 -10.38
C TYR A 237 8.37 -6.19 -11.79
N GLU A 238 9.08 -6.99 -12.58
CA GLU A 238 8.65 -7.40 -13.92
C GLU A 238 7.32 -8.16 -13.88
N ALA A 239 7.16 -9.08 -12.92
CA ALA A 239 5.90 -9.78 -12.70
C ALA A 239 4.76 -8.80 -12.35
N THR A 240 5.01 -7.89 -11.41
CA THR A 240 4.04 -6.86 -10.99
C THR A 240 3.55 -6.03 -12.17
N VAL A 241 4.47 -5.53 -13.00
CA VAL A 241 4.13 -4.72 -14.18
C VAL A 241 3.38 -5.55 -15.23
N LYS A 242 3.77 -6.81 -15.44
CA LYS A 242 3.07 -7.73 -16.36
C LYS A 242 1.62 -8.00 -15.95
N LEU A 243 1.32 -7.94 -14.65
CA LEU A 243 -0.04 -8.03 -14.10
C LEU A 243 -0.82 -6.71 -14.17
N GLY A 244 -0.28 -5.68 -14.83
CA GLY A 244 -0.90 -4.35 -14.93
C GLY A 244 -0.70 -3.49 -13.69
N GLY A 245 0.31 -3.80 -12.87
CA GLY A 245 0.63 -3.10 -11.64
C GLY A 245 1.72 -2.03 -11.77
N ALA A 246 2.15 -1.51 -10.61
CA ALA A 246 3.24 -0.54 -10.48
C ALA A 246 4.24 -0.95 -9.38
N ILE A 247 5.49 -0.50 -9.53
CA ILE A 247 6.64 -0.85 -8.67
C ILE A 247 6.70 -0.07 -7.35
N SER A 248 5.85 0.95 -7.20
CA SER A 248 5.58 1.68 -5.96
C SER A 248 4.10 2.02 -5.89
N GLY A 249 3.41 1.54 -4.86
CA GLY A 249 2.01 1.86 -4.58
C GLY A 249 1.86 3.16 -3.79
N GLU A 250 2.67 3.35 -2.76
CA GLU A 250 2.53 4.47 -1.81
C GLU A 250 3.84 5.22 -1.52
N HIS A 251 4.99 4.56 -1.56
CA HIS A 251 6.26 5.15 -1.09
C HIS A 251 6.90 6.14 -2.06
N GLY A 252 6.51 6.11 -3.34
CA GLY A 252 7.11 6.91 -4.40
C GLY A 252 8.44 6.35 -4.92
N ILE A 253 9.08 7.14 -5.78
CA ILE A 253 10.29 6.75 -6.50
C ILE A 253 11.54 7.21 -5.74
N GLY A 254 11.55 8.46 -5.30
CA GLY A 254 12.66 9.07 -4.57
C GLY A 254 13.98 8.94 -5.31
N GLU A 255 15.03 8.62 -4.56
CA GLU A 255 16.34 8.22 -5.07
C GLU A 255 16.42 6.70 -5.29
N THR A 256 15.79 5.93 -4.39
CA THR A 256 15.95 4.48 -4.26
C THR A 256 15.46 3.68 -5.47
N ARG A 257 14.38 4.11 -6.14
CA ARG A 257 13.71 3.35 -7.22
C ARG A 257 13.89 3.95 -8.60
N ILE A 258 14.70 4.98 -8.77
CA ILE A 258 14.91 5.63 -10.08
C ILE A 258 15.44 4.65 -11.12
N LYS A 259 16.36 3.76 -10.71
CA LYS A 259 16.94 2.74 -11.60
C LYS A 259 15.88 1.77 -12.12
N ASP A 260 14.79 1.58 -11.38
CA ASP A 260 13.74 0.61 -11.65
C ASP A 260 12.62 1.21 -12.52
N LEU A 261 12.59 2.53 -12.74
CA LEU A 261 11.53 3.20 -13.52
C LEU A 261 11.31 2.60 -14.92
N LYS A 262 12.39 2.18 -15.58
CA LYS A 262 12.33 1.60 -16.93
C LYS A 262 11.64 0.23 -16.97
N LEU A 263 11.45 -0.41 -15.82
CA LEU A 263 10.67 -1.64 -15.71
C LEU A 263 9.17 -1.35 -15.80
N ALA A 264 8.73 -0.17 -15.32
CA ALA A 264 7.32 0.19 -15.21
C ALA A 264 6.84 1.18 -16.28
N LEU A 265 7.73 2.04 -16.78
CA LEU A 265 7.38 3.15 -17.66
C LEU A 265 8.18 3.09 -18.97
N SER A 266 7.53 3.47 -20.06
CA SER A 266 8.18 3.65 -21.35
C SER A 266 9.18 4.80 -21.34
N SER A 267 10.13 4.75 -22.27
CA SER A 267 11.08 5.85 -22.48
C SER A 267 10.39 7.19 -22.73
N LYS A 268 9.21 7.19 -23.38
CA LYS A 268 8.48 8.43 -23.68
C LYS A 268 7.84 9.03 -22.44
N GLU A 269 7.25 8.22 -21.57
CA GLU A 269 6.70 8.68 -20.29
C GLU A 269 7.79 9.30 -19.42
N ILE A 270 8.96 8.64 -19.34
CA ILE A 270 10.11 9.17 -18.59
C ILE A 270 10.62 10.48 -19.19
N GLU A 271 10.70 10.59 -20.52
CA GLU A 271 11.09 11.83 -21.20
C GLU A 271 10.12 12.98 -20.89
N LEU A 272 8.81 12.75 -20.99
CA LEU A 272 7.80 13.76 -20.69
C LEU A 272 7.92 14.28 -19.25
N MET A 273 8.13 13.37 -18.28
CA MET A 273 8.34 13.79 -16.88
C MET A 273 9.61 14.65 -16.72
N ARG A 274 10.67 14.35 -17.45
CA ARG A 274 11.91 15.15 -17.47
C ARG A 274 11.69 16.53 -18.09
N GLU A 275 10.92 16.61 -19.18
CA GLU A 275 10.57 17.88 -19.81
C GLU A 275 9.73 18.75 -18.88
N ILE A 276 8.75 18.15 -18.19
CA ILE A 276 7.95 18.83 -17.16
C ILE A 276 8.86 19.37 -16.05
N LYS A 277 9.77 18.55 -15.52
CA LYS A 277 10.74 18.98 -14.50
C LYS A 277 11.55 20.18 -14.97
N ARG A 278 12.03 20.20 -16.22
CA ARG A 278 12.78 21.34 -16.79
C ARG A 278 11.94 22.60 -16.98
N ILE A 279 10.64 22.45 -17.26
CA ILE A 279 9.72 23.59 -17.37
C ILE A 279 9.53 24.26 -16.01
N PHE A 280 9.32 23.46 -14.95
CA PHE A 280 9.13 23.99 -13.60
C PHE A 280 10.44 24.48 -12.98
N ASP A 281 11.54 23.74 -13.19
CA ASP A 281 12.83 23.96 -12.55
C ASP A 281 14.00 23.87 -13.54
N PRO A 282 14.18 24.90 -14.37
CA PRO A 282 15.22 24.91 -15.41
C PRO A 282 16.65 24.90 -14.87
N ASN A 283 16.85 25.34 -13.62
CA ASN A 283 18.15 25.34 -12.95
C ASN A 283 18.41 24.07 -12.11
N ASN A 284 17.46 23.13 -12.09
CA ASN A 284 17.52 21.88 -11.34
C ASN A 284 17.86 22.06 -9.84
N ILE A 285 17.31 23.08 -9.18
CA ILE A 285 17.59 23.37 -7.77
C ILE A 285 16.65 22.66 -6.78
N LEU A 286 15.51 22.15 -7.25
CA LEU A 286 14.52 21.47 -6.42
C LEU A 286 14.72 19.96 -6.42
N ASN A 287 15.22 19.46 -5.29
CA ASN A 287 15.36 18.02 -5.02
C ASN A 287 16.05 17.25 -6.18
N PRO A 288 17.26 17.69 -6.62
CA PRO A 288 17.93 17.15 -7.80
C PRO A 288 18.25 15.66 -7.64
N GLY A 289 18.37 14.98 -8.78
CA GLY A 289 18.70 13.56 -8.84
C GLY A 289 17.59 12.61 -8.43
N LYS A 290 16.40 13.10 -8.02
CA LYS A 290 15.26 12.29 -7.57
C LYS A 290 14.14 12.19 -8.60
N VAL A 291 13.29 11.16 -8.45
CA VAL A 291 12.14 10.82 -9.31
C VAL A 291 12.55 10.53 -10.75
N VAL A 292 12.95 11.54 -11.52
CA VAL A 292 13.29 11.42 -12.96
C VAL A 292 14.79 11.31 -13.26
N GLY A 293 15.63 11.40 -12.21
CA GLY A 293 17.08 11.22 -12.29
C GLY A 293 17.81 12.31 -13.08
N LEU A 294 17.30 13.54 -13.10
CA LEU A 294 18.01 14.70 -13.64
C LEU A 294 19.01 15.20 -12.59
N ALA A 295 20.30 15.00 -12.86
CA ALA A 295 21.40 15.58 -12.09
C ALA A 295 21.67 17.02 -12.54
#